data_AF-A0A934C8N0-F1
#
_entry.id   AF-A0A934C8N0-F1
#
_cell.length_a   1.000
_cell.length_b   1.000
_cell.length_c   1.000
_cell.angle_alpha   90.00
_cell.angle_beta   90.00
_cell.angle_gamma   90.00
#
_symmetry.space_group_name_H-M   'P 1'
#
loop_
_entity.id
_entity.type
_entity.pdbx_description
1 polymer ?
#
loop_
_entity_poly.entity_id
_entity_poly.type
_entity_poly.pdbx_seq_one_letter_code
_entity_poly.pdbx_strand_id
1 'polypeptide(L)'
;MNKSPLKTGLIAILVLLLTTVCNLPKSQPPTPTSTDTPVPTLIPPTPTPSDYLIPPTTKVMDTETQGSLESVSAEGTLIFNRSAPGLETLKAGDVLVSDAVEAAPYGLLRKVRSVRIEGEKVIVETEDAELTEAVHEGHLSFVRDLRPEDIRSSWLAPGVTFNTPSIAHNAALSPINFPPIQPMLRAQPLSYTIDTDFGTGGKIRFVGNASLEPKLEADLDISCNEKVFGVCAEIPDLNFMTRVGIVESTSLSVKGDATSFNKKIEIARHEFATFTLWMGPVPVVFTPILSVYLQGDGSLTSKVEYAIGQKLTLAAGFRYNSDSGFENLSEASFDFNKPTPVFGGQVDVRGAVGGEFKLMLYGIIGPFASLEAGPRLRASLSGLPSEPQLLWKAEGCIWLFAGIDSAKVIKLHYQKELYNACAGFGEGANQPPVVSIQSPNQGTQVYQGETVKLRATVFDPNGGPLQCRWKSNQSGDPFPITDCERASVKFDTAGNRTLTLTATDLAGGSGSASVSIQVLPPPQILAVIDSPPDGGMVGPDEVITLSGSASGGEGPYKFKWSIAYPTDAAGNGGTEYAIGSGETLTWAPSNTISFPGCEVSAYARLILRVTDANGFSGQRTIVILITRIC
;
A
#
# COMPACT_ATOMS: atom_id res chain seq x y z
N MET A 1 45.35 -42.64 -19.35
CA MET A 1 44.81 -41.46 -18.62
C MET A 1 43.31 -41.65 -18.48
N ASN A 2 42.88 -42.09 -17.31
CA ASN A 2 41.52 -42.52 -17.01
C ASN A 2 40.55 -41.33 -16.93
N LYS A 3 39.43 -41.42 -17.66
CA LYS A 3 38.23 -40.60 -17.45
C LYS A 3 37.28 -41.36 -16.52
N SER A 4 36.86 -40.76 -15.42
CA SER A 4 35.81 -41.31 -14.54
C SER A 4 34.42 -40.81 -15.00
N PRO A 5 33.35 -41.61 -14.86
CA PRO A 5 31.98 -41.18 -15.08
C PRO A 5 31.29 -40.95 -13.72
N LEU A 6 31.02 -39.69 -13.37
CA LEU A 6 30.20 -39.36 -12.19
C LEU A 6 29.32 -38.15 -12.51
N LYS A 7 28.43 -38.27 -13.50
CA LYS A 7 27.43 -37.22 -13.81
C LYS A 7 26.03 -37.72 -14.18
N THR A 8 25.75 -39.03 -14.09
CA THR A 8 24.44 -39.59 -14.49
C THR A 8 23.56 -40.04 -13.31
N GLY A 9 24.07 -40.04 -12.06
CA GLY A 9 23.30 -40.46 -10.88
C GLY A 9 22.50 -39.37 -10.16
N LEU A 10 22.85 -38.08 -10.34
CA LEU A 10 22.22 -36.98 -9.59
C LEU A 10 20.96 -36.40 -10.27
N ILE A 11 20.80 -36.61 -11.58
CA ILE A 11 19.65 -36.11 -12.35
C ILE A 11 18.45 -37.07 -12.24
N ALA A 12 18.68 -38.37 -12.03
CA ALA A 12 17.60 -39.34 -11.86
C ALA A 12 16.89 -39.24 -10.49
N ILE A 13 17.60 -38.79 -9.44
CA ILE A 13 17.01 -38.62 -8.10
C ILE A 13 16.20 -37.32 -8.01
N LEU A 14 16.58 -36.27 -8.74
CA LEU A 14 15.84 -34.99 -8.74
C LEU A 14 14.52 -35.07 -9.53
N VAL A 15 14.45 -35.87 -10.60
CA VAL A 15 13.22 -36.04 -11.40
C VAL A 15 12.19 -36.94 -10.70
N LEU A 16 12.60 -37.87 -9.83
CA LEU A 16 11.67 -38.70 -9.05
C LEU A 16 11.04 -37.98 -7.85
N LEU A 17 11.66 -36.88 -7.38
CA LEU A 17 11.12 -36.01 -6.32
C LEU A 17 10.17 -34.92 -6.86
N LEU A 18 10.22 -34.61 -8.16
CA LEU A 18 9.37 -33.60 -8.80
C LEU A 18 8.03 -34.15 -9.34
N THR A 19 7.89 -35.47 -9.53
CA THR A 19 6.62 -36.07 -9.97
C THR A 19 5.71 -36.51 -8.82
N THR A 20 6.23 -36.62 -7.60
CA THR A 20 5.44 -36.95 -6.39
C THR A 20 4.84 -35.72 -5.70
N VAL A 21 5.26 -34.51 -6.04
CA VAL A 21 4.73 -33.25 -5.47
C VAL A 21 3.51 -32.72 -6.25
N CYS A 22 3.30 -33.15 -7.51
CA CYS A 22 2.21 -32.64 -8.36
C CYS A 22 0.90 -33.46 -8.31
N ASN A 23 0.77 -34.46 -7.45
CA ASN A 23 -0.44 -35.29 -7.35
C ASN A 23 -1.01 -35.45 -5.93
N LEU A 24 -0.73 -34.50 -5.04
CA LEU A 24 -1.46 -34.39 -3.77
C LEU A 24 -2.90 -33.94 -4.07
N PRO A 25 -3.93 -34.68 -3.63
CA PRO A 25 -5.30 -34.19 -3.69
C PRO A 25 -5.36 -32.89 -2.89
N LYS A 26 -5.96 -31.84 -3.47
CA LYS A 26 -6.26 -30.59 -2.77
C LYS A 26 -6.97 -30.93 -1.46
N SER A 27 -6.30 -30.76 -0.32
CA SER A 27 -6.95 -30.83 0.97
C SER A 27 -7.89 -29.64 1.08
N GLN A 28 -9.17 -29.93 0.86
CA GLN A 28 -10.28 -29.05 1.19
C GLN A 28 -10.16 -28.68 2.68
N PRO A 29 -10.37 -27.41 3.08
CA PRO A 29 -10.45 -27.08 4.50
C PRO A 29 -11.52 -27.97 5.15
N PRO A 30 -11.27 -28.56 6.33
CA PRO A 30 -12.21 -29.48 6.93
C PRO A 30 -13.53 -28.77 7.19
N THR A 31 -14.61 -29.29 6.60
CA THR A 31 -15.97 -29.02 7.03
C THR A 31 -16.06 -29.32 8.53
N PRO A 32 -16.67 -28.46 9.36
CA PRO A 32 -16.80 -28.71 10.79
C PRO A 32 -17.73 -29.91 10.99
N THR A 33 -17.15 -31.08 11.23
CA THR A 33 -17.89 -32.26 11.68
C THR A 33 -18.04 -32.14 13.19
N SER A 34 -19.25 -31.91 13.66
CA SER A 34 -19.59 -32.00 15.08
C SER A 34 -19.51 -33.46 15.53
N THR A 35 -18.39 -33.85 16.12
CA THR A 35 -18.34 -35.02 16.99
C THR A 35 -17.88 -34.55 18.35
N ASP A 36 -18.89 -34.30 19.19
CA ASP A 36 -18.78 -34.04 20.60
C ASP A 36 -18.26 -35.33 21.27
N THR A 37 -16.94 -35.39 21.46
CA THR A 37 -16.30 -36.33 22.38
C THR A 37 -15.55 -35.50 23.41
N PRO A 38 -15.90 -35.59 24.69
CA PRO A 38 -15.31 -34.75 25.72
C PRO A 38 -13.83 -35.09 25.86
N VAL A 39 -12.98 -34.08 25.70
CA VAL A 39 -11.57 -34.11 26.11
C VAL A 39 -11.55 -34.45 27.60
N PRO A 40 -10.79 -35.47 28.05
CA PRO A 40 -10.67 -35.74 29.48
C PRO A 40 -10.05 -34.51 30.12
N THR A 41 -10.80 -33.87 31.01
CA THR A 41 -10.33 -32.82 31.91
C THR A 41 -9.13 -33.38 32.68
N LEU A 42 -7.92 -33.01 32.27
CA LEU A 42 -6.77 -33.03 33.14
C LEU A 42 -7.05 -31.95 34.18
N ILE A 43 -7.59 -32.38 35.32
CA ILE A 43 -7.66 -31.57 36.53
C ILE A 43 -6.20 -31.16 36.81
N PRO A 44 -5.86 -29.86 36.84
CA PRO A 44 -4.53 -29.44 37.24
C PRO A 44 -4.28 -30.01 38.65
N PRO A 45 -3.08 -30.56 38.93
CA PRO A 45 -2.80 -31.10 40.26
C PRO A 45 -3.08 -29.99 41.29
N THR A 46 -3.90 -30.31 42.29
CA THR A 46 -4.17 -29.43 43.42
C THR A 46 -2.83 -29.06 44.07
N PRO A 47 -2.44 -27.77 44.14
CA PRO A 47 -1.23 -27.40 44.83
C PRO A 47 -1.37 -27.67 46.33
N THR A 48 -0.34 -28.32 46.89
CA THR A 48 -0.15 -28.55 48.33
C THR A 48 0.88 -27.53 48.85
N PRO A 49 0.74 -27.02 50.08
CA PRO A 49 1.52 -25.89 50.60
C PRO A 49 3.00 -26.28 50.75
N SER A 50 4.01 -25.49 50.38
CA SER A 50 4.15 -24.04 50.28
C SER A 50 4.36 -23.55 48.84
N ASP A 51 3.39 -22.85 48.24
CA ASP A 51 3.46 -22.30 46.87
C ASP A 51 4.42 -21.10 46.73
N TYR A 52 5.02 -20.66 47.83
CA TYR A 52 5.94 -19.53 47.86
C TYR A 52 6.89 -19.60 49.08
N LEU A 53 8.05 -18.96 48.95
CA LEU A 53 9.04 -18.76 50.01
C LEU A 53 9.37 -17.27 50.11
N ILE A 54 8.87 -16.60 51.15
CA ILE A 54 9.12 -15.17 51.39
C ILE A 54 10.16 -15.00 52.50
N PRO A 55 11.28 -14.30 52.25
CA PRO A 55 12.25 -13.97 53.28
C PRO A 55 11.63 -13.15 54.44
N PRO A 56 12.02 -13.40 55.71
CA PRO A 56 11.56 -12.58 56.84
C PRO A 56 11.98 -11.10 56.76
N THR A 57 12.97 -10.78 55.92
CA THR A 57 13.43 -9.42 55.57
C THR A 57 12.43 -8.69 54.67
N THR A 58 11.52 -9.39 53.99
CA THR A 58 10.45 -8.78 53.20
C THR A 58 9.36 -8.24 54.12
N LYS A 59 9.10 -6.94 54.04
CA LYS A 59 8.07 -6.23 54.80
C LYS A 59 7.00 -5.74 53.83
N VAL A 60 5.85 -6.40 53.82
CA VAL A 60 4.69 -5.97 53.04
C VAL A 60 3.92 -4.93 53.85
N MET A 61 3.70 -3.75 53.27
CA MET A 61 2.93 -2.68 53.92
C MET A 61 1.46 -3.07 54.04
N ASP A 62 0.92 -3.01 55.26
CA ASP A 62 -0.51 -3.13 55.51
C ASP A 62 -1.26 -1.84 55.12
N THR A 63 -2.59 -1.90 55.13
CA THR A 63 -3.46 -0.76 54.75
C THR A 63 -3.21 0.49 55.62
N GLU A 64 -2.86 0.31 56.90
CA GLU A 64 -2.60 1.45 57.80
C GLU A 64 -1.29 2.16 57.45
N THR A 65 -0.24 1.38 57.19
CA THR A 65 1.08 1.84 56.77
C THR A 65 1.04 2.44 55.36
N GLN A 66 0.24 1.87 54.46
CA GLN A 66 -0.07 2.46 53.16
C GLN A 66 -0.73 3.82 53.30
N GLY A 67 -1.73 3.94 54.18
CA GLY A 67 -2.45 5.19 54.42
C GLY A 67 -1.65 6.27 55.15
N SER A 68 -0.48 5.94 55.72
CA SER A 68 0.44 6.93 56.29
C SER A 68 1.52 7.41 55.31
N LEU A 69 1.70 6.76 54.15
CA LEU A 69 2.67 7.16 53.14
C LEU A 69 2.24 8.49 52.50
N GLU A 70 2.97 9.57 52.80
CA GLU A 70 2.70 10.93 52.33
C GLU A 70 3.33 11.19 50.96
N SER A 71 4.57 10.75 50.75
CA SER A 71 5.27 10.97 49.48
C SER A 71 6.43 10.00 49.25
N VAL A 72 6.76 9.81 47.98
CA VAL A 72 7.95 9.11 47.50
C VAL A 72 8.74 10.05 46.60
N SER A 73 9.97 10.36 46.98
CA SER A 73 10.88 11.19 46.16
C SER A 73 11.52 10.39 45.03
N ALA A 74 12.06 11.07 44.02
CA ALA A 74 12.76 10.43 42.89
C ALA A 74 14.06 9.72 43.33
N GLU A 75 14.71 10.23 44.36
CA GLU A 75 15.89 9.62 45.00
C GLU A 75 15.51 8.44 45.89
N GLY A 76 14.20 8.23 46.11
CA GLY A 76 13.63 7.13 46.85
C GLY A 76 13.71 7.25 48.36
N THR A 77 13.63 8.48 48.86
CA THR A 77 13.21 8.75 50.24
C THR A 77 11.68 8.65 50.32
N LEU A 78 11.19 7.83 51.25
CA LEU A 78 9.78 7.67 51.58
C LEU A 78 9.47 8.49 52.84
N ILE A 79 8.41 9.29 52.81
CA ILE A 79 7.98 10.08 53.96
C ILE A 79 6.61 9.57 54.39
N PHE A 80 6.51 9.12 55.63
CA PHE A 80 5.26 8.74 56.28
C PHE A 80 4.84 9.83 57.26
N ASN A 81 3.56 10.23 57.24
CA ASN A 81 3.05 11.32 58.06
C ASN A 81 2.81 10.96 59.53
N ARG A 82 2.81 9.66 59.86
CA ARG A 82 2.71 9.10 61.21
C ARG A 82 3.39 7.73 61.29
N SER A 83 3.77 7.31 62.49
CA SER A 83 4.16 5.92 62.75
C SER A 83 2.97 4.96 62.52
N ALA A 84 3.27 3.73 62.12
CA ALA A 84 2.30 2.64 61.92
C ALA A 84 2.97 1.31 62.32
N PRO A 85 2.20 0.26 62.68
CA PRO A 85 2.75 -1.02 63.15
C PRO A 85 3.78 -1.63 62.19
N GLY A 86 3.56 -1.53 60.87
CA GLY A 86 4.48 -1.99 59.84
C GLY A 86 5.85 -1.28 59.82
N LEU A 87 5.94 -0.08 60.41
CA LEU A 87 7.17 0.73 60.46
C LEU A 87 8.00 0.49 61.72
N GLU A 88 7.40 0.01 62.82
CA GLU A 88 8.08 -0.16 64.11
C GLU A 88 9.20 -1.21 64.07
N THR A 89 9.07 -2.20 63.19
CA THR A 89 10.04 -3.29 63.02
C THR A 89 10.97 -3.12 61.82
N LEU A 90 10.79 -2.02 61.07
CA LEU A 90 11.52 -1.74 59.84
C LEU A 90 12.96 -1.31 60.15
N LYS A 91 13.93 -1.95 59.51
CA LYS A 91 15.36 -1.65 59.68
C LYS A 91 16.12 -1.71 58.36
N ALA A 92 17.34 -1.17 58.38
CA ALA A 92 18.26 -1.27 57.25
C ALA A 92 18.45 -2.73 56.83
N GLY A 93 18.40 -2.97 55.51
CA GLY A 93 18.48 -4.31 54.90
C GLY A 93 17.13 -4.99 54.68
N ASP A 94 16.03 -4.51 55.29
CA ASP A 94 14.69 -5.02 54.97
C ASP A 94 14.27 -4.58 53.54
N VAL A 95 13.47 -5.41 52.87
CA VAL A 95 12.87 -5.09 51.57
C VAL A 95 11.41 -4.70 51.79
N LEU A 96 11.10 -3.42 51.63
CA LEU A 96 9.76 -2.88 51.79
C LEU A 96 8.99 -3.01 50.48
N VAL A 97 7.81 -3.65 50.55
CA VAL A 97 6.93 -3.90 49.40
C VAL A 97 5.54 -3.35 49.66
N SER A 98 4.92 -2.75 48.65
CA SER A 98 3.54 -2.29 48.72
C SER A 98 2.83 -2.42 47.38
N ASP A 99 1.53 -2.68 47.45
CA ASP A 99 0.61 -2.44 46.35
C ASP A 99 0.58 -0.94 45.96
N ALA A 100 0.00 -0.62 44.81
CA ALA A 100 -0.18 0.74 44.31
C ALA A 100 -1.04 1.57 45.27
N VAL A 101 -0.53 2.75 45.63
CA VAL A 101 -1.21 3.75 46.46
C VAL A 101 -1.02 5.12 45.85
N GLU A 102 -1.77 6.13 46.32
CA GLU A 102 -1.73 7.48 45.73
C GLU A 102 -0.30 8.08 45.69
N ALA A 103 0.46 7.93 46.78
CA ALA A 103 1.84 8.41 46.88
C ALA A 103 2.86 7.55 46.09
N ALA A 104 2.49 6.33 45.70
CA ALA A 104 3.31 5.37 44.96
C ALA A 104 2.43 4.63 43.94
N PRO A 105 2.03 5.28 42.82
CA PRO A 105 1.02 4.76 41.90
C PRO A 105 1.45 3.47 41.17
N TYR A 106 2.74 3.15 41.18
CA TYR A 106 3.29 1.92 40.63
C TYR A 106 3.60 0.86 41.71
N GLY A 107 3.18 1.07 42.95
CA GLY A 107 3.58 0.25 44.10
C GLY A 107 5.01 0.55 44.55
N LEU A 108 5.53 -0.25 45.47
CA LEU A 108 6.88 -0.15 46.00
C LEU A 108 7.56 -1.52 46.02
N LEU A 109 8.81 -1.55 45.61
CA LEU A 109 9.77 -2.63 45.85
C LEU A 109 11.13 -1.98 46.10
N ARG A 110 11.47 -1.78 47.36
CA ARG A 110 12.60 -0.92 47.76
C ARG A 110 13.35 -1.51 48.94
N LYS A 111 14.68 -1.43 48.93
CA LYS A 111 15.52 -1.92 50.03
C LYS A 111 15.83 -0.79 50.98
N VAL A 112 15.59 -0.98 52.27
CA VAL A 112 15.76 0.05 53.28
C VAL A 112 17.24 0.27 53.57
N ARG A 113 17.70 1.52 53.46
CA ARG A 113 19.06 1.95 53.85
C ARG A 113 19.08 2.53 55.26
N SER A 114 18.11 3.39 55.59
CA SER A 114 18.01 4.00 56.92
C SER A 114 16.56 4.35 57.25
N VAL A 115 16.23 4.35 58.54
CA VAL A 115 14.94 4.80 59.08
C VAL A 115 15.24 5.87 60.12
N ARG A 116 14.60 7.04 59.98
CA ARG A 116 14.71 8.16 60.91
C ARG A 116 13.33 8.66 61.30
N ILE A 117 13.19 9.09 62.55
CA ILE A 117 11.96 9.68 63.06
C ILE A 117 12.22 11.16 63.30
N GLU A 118 11.42 12.02 62.66
CA GLU A 118 11.50 13.48 62.79
C GLU A 118 10.13 14.01 63.22
N GLY A 119 9.97 14.20 64.54
CA GLY A 119 8.66 14.51 65.12
C GLY A 119 7.70 13.32 64.99
N GLU A 120 6.55 13.53 64.35
CA GLU A 120 5.57 12.47 64.05
C GLU A 120 5.86 11.74 62.73
N LYS A 121 6.74 12.29 61.89
CA LYS A 121 7.06 11.71 60.58
C LYS A 121 8.10 10.60 60.70
N VAL A 122 7.93 9.56 59.88
CA VAL A 122 8.94 8.53 59.66
C VAL A 122 9.53 8.73 58.27
N ILE A 123 10.84 8.93 58.19
CA ILE A 123 11.58 9.12 56.95
C ILE A 123 12.41 7.87 56.70
N VAL A 124 12.17 7.21 55.57
CA VAL A 124 12.85 5.99 55.17
C VAL A 124 13.66 6.25 53.90
N GLU A 125 14.98 6.19 54.01
CA GLU A 125 15.85 6.22 52.83
C GLU A 125 15.97 4.81 52.25
N THR A 126 15.82 4.69 50.94
CA THR A 126 15.83 3.38 50.27
C THR A 126 16.71 3.36 49.02
N GLU A 127 16.99 2.16 48.51
CA GLU A 127 17.54 1.91 47.20
C GLU A 127 16.65 0.94 46.39
N ASP A 128 16.99 0.73 45.12
CA ASP A 128 16.30 -0.27 44.28
C ASP A 128 16.46 -1.66 44.91
N ALA A 129 15.37 -2.44 44.95
CA ALA A 129 15.39 -3.83 45.40
C ALA A 129 15.00 -4.76 44.26
N GLU A 130 15.55 -5.96 44.28
CA GLU A 130 15.19 -7.01 43.33
C GLU A 130 14.01 -7.84 43.84
N LEU A 131 13.18 -8.34 42.93
CA LEU A 131 12.06 -9.21 43.25
C LEU A 131 12.55 -10.53 43.86
N THR A 132 13.72 -11.02 43.43
CA THR A 132 14.40 -12.18 44.01
C THR A 132 14.98 -11.92 45.41
N GLU A 133 15.09 -10.67 45.87
CA GLU A 133 15.36 -10.35 47.28
C GLU A 133 14.08 -10.35 48.13
N ALA A 134 12.93 -10.07 47.52
CA ALA A 134 11.62 -10.05 48.17
C ALA A 134 10.92 -11.42 48.20
N VAL A 135 11.18 -12.26 47.21
CA VAL A 135 10.57 -13.58 47.01
C VAL A 135 11.64 -14.57 46.58
N HIS A 136 11.84 -15.64 47.36
CA HIS A 136 12.79 -16.70 47.03
C HIS A 136 12.16 -17.86 46.27
N GLU A 137 10.85 -18.07 46.41
CA GLU A 137 10.08 -18.98 45.58
C GLU A 137 8.68 -18.42 45.35
N GLY A 138 8.17 -18.54 44.13
CA GLY A 138 6.80 -18.19 43.80
C GLY A 138 6.57 -18.14 42.30
N HIS A 139 5.29 -18.26 41.93
CA HIS A 139 4.85 -18.32 40.54
C HIS A 139 3.74 -17.29 40.29
N LEU A 140 3.79 -16.63 39.14
CA LEU A 140 2.79 -15.71 38.64
C LEU A 140 2.57 -15.92 37.15
N SER A 141 1.32 -16.11 36.74
CA SER A 141 0.96 -16.24 35.32
C SER A 141 -0.30 -15.47 35.02
N PHE A 142 -0.32 -14.74 33.90
CA PHE A 142 -1.51 -14.02 33.46
C PHE A 142 -1.59 -13.85 31.95
N VAL A 143 -2.83 -13.77 31.49
CA VAL A 143 -3.18 -13.38 30.13
C VAL A 143 -4.23 -12.28 30.22
N ARG A 144 -3.96 -11.12 29.62
CA ARG A 144 -4.81 -9.94 29.72
C ARG A 144 -4.97 -9.25 28.38
N ASP A 145 -6.21 -9.11 27.93
CA ASP A 145 -6.55 -8.19 26.84
C ASP A 145 -6.49 -6.76 27.39
N LEU A 146 -5.86 -5.85 26.65
CA LEU A 146 -5.82 -4.44 27.04
C LEU A 146 -6.94 -3.70 26.32
N ARG A 147 -7.97 -3.36 27.08
CA ARG A 147 -9.24 -2.87 26.53
C ARG A 147 -9.39 -1.37 26.71
N PRO A 148 -10.18 -0.68 25.86
CA PRO A 148 -10.42 0.76 26.02
C PRO A 148 -10.90 1.17 27.43
N GLU A 149 -11.70 0.35 28.10
CA GLU A 149 -12.20 0.58 29.46
C GLU A 149 -11.12 0.51 30.56
N ASP A 150 -9.99 -0.14 30.28
CA ASP A 150 -8.85 -0.20 31.19
C ASP A 150 -7.99 1.07 31.12
N ILE A 151 -8.21 1.98 30.15
CA ILE A 151 -7.43 3.20 29.99
C ILE A 151 -7.76 4.19 31.12
N ARG A 152 -6.71 4.72 31.77
CA ARG A 152 -6.83 5.74 32.84
C ARG A 152 -6.48 7.13 32.35
N SER A 153 -5.45 7.24 31.51
CA SER A 153 -5.05 8.49 30.90
C SER A 153 -4.80 8.26 29.41
N SER A 154 -5.11 9.29 28.61
CA SER A 154 -4.82 9.28 27.19
C SER A 154 -4.37 10.65 26.72
N TRP A 155 -3.30 10.67 25.95
CA TRP A 155 -2.87 11.82 25.18
C TRP A 155 -3.03 11.53 23.69
N LEU A 156 -3.52 12.50 22.92
CA LEU A 156 -3.71 12.41 21.47
C LEU A 156 -3.04 13.60 20.79
N ALA A 157 -2.36 13.35 19.68
CA ALA A 157 -1.80 14.40 18.85
C ALA A 157 -2.92 15.16 18.09
N PRO A 158 -2.68 16.42 17.66
CA PRO A 158 -3.62 17.15 16.82
C PRO A 158 -4.01 16.38 15.55
N GLY A 159 -5.30 16.35 15.24
CA GLY A 159 -5.82 15.64 14.06
C GLY A 159 -6.04 14.13 14.27
N VAL A 160 -5.81 13.62 15.49
CA VAL A 160 -6.06 12.23 15.85
C VAL A 160 -7.28 12.15 16.75
N THR A 161 -8.21 11.27 16.42
CA THR A 161 -9.40 10.99 17.25
C THR A 161 -9.34 9.56 17.74
N PHE A 162 -9.53 9.34 19.04
CA PHE A 162 -9.70 8.01 19.62
C PHE A 162 -11.19 7.67 19.71
N ASN A 163 -11.60 6.66 18.95
CA ASN A 163 -12.99 6.25 18.81
C ASN A 163 -13.31 5.22 19.89
N THR A 164 -13.86 5.68 21.01
CA THR A 164 -14.43 4.78 22.01
C THR A 164 -15.81 4.32 21.54
N PRO A 165 -16.10 3.00 21.53
CA PRO A 165 -17.45 2.54 21.26
C PRO A 165 -18.37 3.10 22.33
N SER A 166 -19.35 3.90 21.92
CA SER A 166 -20.35 4.42 22.83
C SER A 166 -21.13 3.25 23.42
N ILE A 167 -20.82 2.86 24.66
CA ILE A 167 -21.74 2.04 25.44
C ILE A 167 -22.92 2.96 25.71
N ALA A 168 -24.03 2.77 25.00
CA ALA A 168 -25.28 3.43 25.31
C ALA A 168 -25.75 3.02 26.71
N HIS A 169 -25.28 3.73 27.74
CA HIS A 169 -25.83 3.67 29.09
C HIS A 169 -27.17 4.43 29.10
N ASN A 170 -28.17 3.91 28.39
CA ASN A 170 -29.54 4.41 28.47
C ASN A 170 -30.52 3.27 28.12
N ALA A 171 -30.66 2.34 29.06
CA ALA A 171 -31.93 1.65 29.23
C ALA A 171 -32.15 1.52 30.74
N ALA A 172 -33.08 2.33 31.26
CA ALA A 172 -33.63 2.12 32.58
C ALA A 172 -34.03 0.64 32.71
N LEU A 173 -33.38 -0.06 33.64
CA LEU A 173 -33.68 -1.45 33.95
C LEU A 173 -35.10 -1.51 34.53
N SER A 174 -36.07 -1.87 33.71
CA SER A 174 -37.23 -2.62 34.19
C SER A 174 -36.72 -4.01 34.59
N PRO A 175 -37.08 -4.54 35.78
CA PRO A 175 -36.61 -5.84 36.22
C PRO A 175 -37.32 -6.94 35.42
N ILE A 176 -36.75 -7.33 34.28
CA ILE A 176 -37.14 -8.53 33.55
C ILE A 176 -36.05 -9.56 33.80
N ASN A 177 -36.43 -10.63 34.47
CA ASN A 177 -35.59 -11.78 34.82
C ASN A 177 -35.27 -12.59 33.55
N PHE A 178 -34.11 -12.37 32.94
CA PHE A 178 -33.55 -13.26 31.92
C PHE A 178 -32.52 -14.20 32.57
N PRO A 179 -32.45 -15.48 32.16
CA PRO A 179 -31.33 -16.33 32.54
C PRO A 179 -30.02 -15.74 31.99
N PRO A 180 -28.86 -15.97 32.64
CA PRO A 180 -27.61 -15.33 32.26
C PRO A 180 -27.10 -15.94 30.96
N ILE A 181 -27.48 -15.38 29.83
CA ILE A 181 -26.68 -15.46 28.61
C ILE A 181 -25.77 -14.24 28.69
N GLN A 182 -24.56 -14.40 29.24
CA GLN A 182 -23.50 -13.43 28.99
C GLN A 182 -23.22 -13.48 27.49
N PRO A 183 -23.53 -12.45 26.69
CA PRO A 183 -22.81 -12.32 25.44
C PRO A 183 -21.37 -12.06 25.87
N MET A 184 -20.45 -12.98 25.57
CA MET A 184 -19.02 -12.68 25.70
C MET A 184 -18.78 -11.43 24.85
N LEU A 185 -18.70 -10.26 25.49
CA LEU A 185 -18.32 -9.03 24.80
C LEU A 185 -16.96 -9.33 24.18
N ARG A 186 -16.92 -9.38 22.84
CA ARG A 186 -15.63 -9.44 22.14
C ARG A 186 -14.81 -8.25 22.61
N ALA A 187 -13.52 -8.48 22.85
CA ALA A 187 -12.58 -7.40 23.10
C ALA A 187 -12.74 -6.35 21.98
N GLN A 188 -12.93 -5.09 22.37
CA GLN A 188 -13.10 -4.01 21.41
C GLN A 188 -11.72 -3.45 21.03
N PRO A 189 -11.45 -3.22 19.74
CA PRO A 189 -10.17 -2.67 19.32
C PRO A 189 -10.03 -1.21 19.75
N LEU A 190 -8.81 -0.82 20.12
CA LEU A 190 -8.43 0.59 20.21
C LEU A 190 -8.44 1.18 18.81
N SER A 191 -9.39 2.07 18.55
CA SER A 191 -9.68 2.58 17.20
C SER A 191 -9.34 4.05 17.08
N TYR A 192 -8.65 4.42 16.00
CA TYR A 192 -8.17 5.77 15.75
C TYR A 192 -8.63 6.23 14.37
N THR A 193 -9.07 7.48 14.28
CA THR A 193 -9.15 8.22 13.02
C THR A 193 -8.00 9.21 12.98
N ILE A 194 -7.25 9.20 11.88
CA ILE A 194 -6.02 9.97 11.69
C ILE A 194 -6.27 10.95 10.54
N ASP A 195 -6.11 12.24 10.80
CA ASP A 195 -6.10 13.29 9.81
C ASP A 195 -5.08 14.36 10.21
N THR A 196 -3.82 14.16 9.82
CA THR A 196 -2.69 14.99 10.27
C THR A 196 -1.81 15.44 9.11
N ASP A 197 -1.26 16.64 9.23
CA ASP A 197 -0.24 17.17 8.31
C ASP A 197 1.16 16.61 8.57
N PHE A 198 1.27 15.68 9.53
CA PHE A 198 2.50 15.02 9.89
C PHE A 198 3.62 15.98 10.35
N GLY A 199 3.24 17.17 10.83
CA GLY A 199 4.16 18.24 11.22
C GLY A 199 4.99 18.79 10.04
N THR A 200 4.50 18.63 8.81
CA THR A 200 5.21 19.06 7.59
C THR A 200 4.82 20.47 7.13
N GLY A 201 3.89 21.13 7.83
CA GLY A 201 3.37 22.44 7.43
C GLY A 201 2.46 22.34 6.20
N GLY A 202 1.68 21.25 6.10
CA GLY A 202 0.73 21.01 5.01
C GLY A 202 1.30 20.39 3.73
N LYS A 203 2.59 20.06 3.68
CA LYS A 203 3.22 19.44 2.49
C LYS A 203 2.83 17.97 2.30
N ILE A 204 2.58 17.27 3.40
CA ILE A 204 2.18 15.88 3.44
C ILE A 204 1.02 15.76 4.39
N ARG A 205 -0.01 15.03 3.98
CA ARG A 205 -1.18 14.74 4.81
C ARG A 205 -1.42 13.25 4.83
N PHE A 206 -1.58 12.71 6.02
CA PHE A 206 -1.97 11.34 6.26
C PHE A 206 -3.43 11.33 6.71
N VAL A 207 -4.26 10.59 5.99
CA VAL A 207 -5.68 10.42 6.31
C VAL A 207 -5.97 8.94 6.37
N GLY A 208 -6.60 8.49 7.45
CA GLY A 208 -6.83 7.07 7.62
C GLY A 208 -7.52 6.68 8.90
N ASN A 209 -7.66 5.37 9.07
CA ASN A 209 -8.10 4.77 10.32
C ASN A 209 -7.15 3.62 10.69
N ALA A 210 -6.95 3.44 11.99
CA ALA A 210 -6.17 2.35 12.55
C ALA A 210 -6.95 1.69 13.68
N SER A 211 -6.93 0.37 13.77
CA SER A 211 -7.50 -0.38 14.90
C SER A 211 -6.46 -1.35 15.44
N LEU A 212 -6.30 -1.43 16.76
CA LEU A 212 -5.32 -2.27 17.46
C LEU A 212 -6.00 -3.09 18.56
N GLU A 213 -5.72 -4.39 18.61
CA GLU A 213 -6.13 -5.29 19.70
C GLU A 213 -4.88 -5.86 20.40
N PRO A 214 -4.33 -5.15 21.39
CA PRO A 214 -3.19 -5.60 22.17
C PRO A 214 -3.61 -6.63 23.23
N LYS A 215 -2.87 -7.75 23.26
CA LYS A 215 -3.00 -8.80 24.27
C LYS A 215 -1.65 -9.05 24.91
N LEU A 216 -1.63 -9.07 26.24
CA LEU A 216 -0.44 -9.32 27.03
C LEU A 216 -0.52 -10.71 27.68
N GLU A 217 0.58 -11.44 27.59
CA GLU A 217 0.80 -12.70 28.28
C GLU A 217 2.15 -12.63 28.97
N ALA A 218 2.19 -13.05 30.24
CA ALA A 218 3.43 -13.21 30.96
C ALA A 218 3.34 -14.35 31.98
N ASP A 219 4.46 -15.02 32.14
CA ASP A 219 4.66 -16.12 33.08
C ASP A 219 6.01 -15.89 33.77
N LEU A 220 5.99 -15.86 35.10
CA LEU A 220 7.12 -15.59 35.96
C LEU A 220 7.19 -16.69 37.01
N ASP A 221 8.32 -17.35 37.08
CA ASP A 221 8.59 -18.41 38.04
C ASP A 221 9.95 -18.16 38.68
N ILE A 222 9.95 -18.10 40.01
CA ILE A 222 11.13 -17.96 40.85
C ILE A 222 11.26 -19.24 41.66
N SER A 223 12.38 -19.92 41.56
CA SER A 223 12.62 -21.20 42.21
C SER A 223 13.94 -21.22 42.96
N CYS A 224 13.97 -21.87 44.13
CA CYS A 224 15.18 -22.06 44.91
C CYS A 224 15.53 -23.56 44.96
N ASN A 225 16.62 -23.96 44.32
CA ASN A 225 16.97 -25.37 44.23
C ASN A 225 17.63 -25.88 45.53
N GLU A 226 18.39 -25.03 46.23
CA GLU A 226 19.05 -25.37 47.49
C GLU A 226 18.50 -24.60 48.69
N LYS A 227 17.92 -25.33 49.66
CA LYS A 227 17.37 -24.77 50.92
C LYS A 227 18.17 -25.25 52.12
N VAL A 228 18.57 -24.32 52.98
CA VAL A 228 19.23 -24.59 54.26
C VAL A 228 18.40 -23.97 55.38
N PHE A 229 17.93 -24.80 56.32
CA PHE A 229 17.03 -24.39 57.42
C PHE A 229 15.74 -23.66 56.97
N GLY A 230 15.21 -24.01 55.80
CA GLY A 230 14.00 -23.39 55.25
C GLY A 230 14.22 -22.00 54.64
N VAL A 231 15.47 -21.59 54.44
CA VAL A 231 15.85 -20.36 53.72
C VAL A 231 16.62 -20.76 52.47
N CYS A 232 16.47 -20.00 51.39
CA CYS A 232 17.24 -20.21 50.17
C CYS A 232 18.73 -19.97 50.43
N ALA A 233 19.56 -20.93 50.04
CA ALA A 233 21.01 -20.90 50.27
C ALA A 233 21.80 -20.28 49.10
N GLU A 234 21.11 -20.01 48.00
CA GLU A 234 21.65 -19.48 46.75
C GLU A 234 20.77 -18.33 46.22
N ILE A 235 21.18 -17.72 45.11
CA ILE A 235 20.33 -16.77 44.39
C ILE A 235 19.25 -17.59 43.68
N PRO A 236 17.96 -17.29 43.87
CA PRO A 236 16.89 -18.02 43.19
C PRO A 236 17.04 -17.99 41.67
N ASP A 237 16.68 -19.11 41.04
CA ASP A 237 16.52 -19.21 39.60
C ASP A 237 15.31 -18.42 39.13
N LEU A 238 15.44 -17.86 37.93
CA LEU A 238 14.42 -17.03 37.31
C LEU A 238 14.06 -17.59 35.94
N ASN A 239 12.80 -17.99 35.80
CA ASN A 239 12.17 -18.30 34.52
C ASN A 239 11.14 -17.23 34.21
N PHE A 240 11.24 -16.65 33.01
CA PHE A 240 10.35 -15.57 32.61
C PHE A 240 9.97 -15.69 31.14
N MET A 241 8.67 -15.66 30.85
CA MET A 241 8.14 -15.61 29.50
C MET A 241 7.23 -14.40 29.37
N THR A 242 7.32 -13.72 28.23
CA THR A 242 6.38 -12.65 27.90
C THR A 242 6.07 -12.65 26.41
N ARG A 243 4.83 -12.30 26.10
CA ARG A 243 4.35 -12.20 24.72
C ARG A 243 3.29 -11.10 24.61
N VAL A 244 3.44 -10.30 23.55
CA VAL A 244 2.53 -9.22 23.18
C VAL A 244 1.92 -9.60 21.83
N GLY A 245 0.64 -9.95 21.83
CA GLY A 245 -0.15 -10.15 20.62
C GLY A 245 -0.75 -8.83 20.14
N ILE A 246 -0.71 -8.56 18.84
CA ILE A 246 -1.38 -7.42 18.23
C ILE A 246 -2.11 -7.90 16.98
N VAL A 247 -3.43 -7.67 16.95
CA VAL A 247 -4.21 -7.69 15.71
C VAL A 247 -4.43 -6.24 15.28
N GLU A 248 -4.06 -5.94 14.04
CA GLU A 248 -4.09 -4.59 13.48
C GLU A 248 -4.85 -4.59 12.15
N SER A 249 -5.61 -3.51 11.92
CA SER A 249 -6.21 -3.21 10.63
C SER A 249 -6.11 -1.71 10.38
N THR A 250 -5.58 -1.34 9.22
CA THR A 250 -5.38 0.06 8.84
C THR A 250 -5.87 0.33 7.44
N SER A 251 -6.32 1.56 7.24
CA SER A 251 -6.51 2.17 5.93
C SER A 251 -5.79 3.51 5.98
N LEU A 252 -4.73 3.66 5.20
CA LEU A 252 -3.93 4.88 5.20
C LEU A 252 -3.84 5.43 3.78
N SER A 253 -4.21 6.70 3.65
CA SER A 253 -4.00 7.48 2.44
C SER A 253 -2.96 8.55 2.70
N VAL A 254 -2.01 8.65 1.76
CA VAL A 254 -0.96 9.66 1.78
C VAL A 254 -1.17 10.59 0.61
N LYS A 255 -1.20 11.89 0.89
CA LYS A 255 -1.24 12.96 -0.11
C LYS A 255 -0.08 13.89 0.15
N GLY A 256 0.69 14.24 -0.88
CA GLY A 256 1.79 15.18 -0.70
C GLY A 256 2.33 15.78 -1.98
N ASP A 257 2.96 16.94 -1.83
CA ASP A 257 3.69 17.65 -2.89
C ASP A 257 5.19 17.27 -2.89
N ALA A 258 5.93 17.72 -3.91
CA ALA A 258 7.34 17.39 -4.09
C ALA A 258 8.21 17.86 -2.90
N THR A 259 8.64 16.92 -2.06
CA THR A 259 9.52 17.13 -0.91
C THR A 259 10.18 15.81 -0.53
N SER A 260 11.31 15.87 0.17
CA SER A 260 11.78 14.76 1.00
C SER A 260 11.26 14.94 2.42
N PHE A 261 11.09 13.83 3.12
CA PHE A 261 10.70 13.82 4.52
C PHE A 261 11.21 12.56 5.21
N ASN A 262 11.47 12.68 6.51
CA ASN A 262 11.74 11.58 7.41
C ASN A 262 11.27 12.03 8.79
N LYS A 263 10.13 11.49 9.23
CA LYS A 263 9.48 11.87 10.48
C LYS A 263 8.90 10.64 11.15
N LYS A 264 9.05 10.61 12.48
CA LYS A 264 8.36 9.69 13.38
C LYS A 264 7.72 10.56 14.46
N ILE A 265 6.41 10.45 14.62
CA ILE A 265 5.66 11.22 15.62
C ILE A 265 4.81 10.26 16.47
N GLU A 266 4.77 10.52 17.77
CA GLU A 266 3.81 9.87 18.65
C GLU A 266 2.44 10.50 18.39
N ILE A 267 1.44 9.68 18.07
CA ILE A 267 0.09 10.14 17.72
C ILE A 267 -0.93 9.86 18.81
N ALA A 268 -0.66 8.86 19.66
CA ALA A 268 -1.46 8.57 20.84
C ALA A 268 -0.60 7.91 21.92
N ARG A 269 -0.93 8.19 23.18
CA ARG A 269 -0.37 7.51 24.34
C ARG A 269 -1.49 7.13 25.29
N HIS A 270 -1.52 5.87 25.71
CA HIS A 270 -2.51 5.32 26.63
C HIS A 270 -1.80 4.69 27.82
N GLU A 271 -2.13 5.16 29.01
CA GLU A 271 -1.75 4.52 30.26
C GLU A 271 -2.95 3.74 30.79
N PHE A 272 -2.76 2.44 30.97
CA PHE A 272 -3.80 1.54 31.45
C PHE A 272 -3.79 1.51 32.98
N ALA A 273 -4.91 1.05 33.54
CA ALA A 273 -5.04 0.82 34.96
C ALA A 273 -3.94 -0.12 35.46
N THR A 274 -3.25 0.33 36.49
CA THR A 274 -2.35 -0.50 37.28
C THR A 274 -3.12 -1.70 37.83
N PHE A 275 -2.48 -2.86 37.81
CA PHE A 275 -3.02 -4.07 38.39
C PHE A 275 -1.96 -4.86 39.13
N THR A 276 -2.42 -5.65 40.09
CA THR A 276 -1.55 -6.32 41.04
C THR A 276 -1.86 -7.80 41.04
N LEU A 277 -0.81 -8.60 40.93
CA LEU A 277 -0.86 -10.04 41.11
C LEU A 277 -0.08 -10.41 42.35
N TRP A 278 -0.64 -11.30 43.16
CA TRP A 278 -0.08 -11.63 44.47
C TRP A 278 0.76 -12.89 44.37
N MET A 279 2.05 -12.77 44.64
CA MET A 279 2.97 -13.90 44.79
C MET A 279 3.05 -14.24 46.28
N GLY A 280 2.12 -15.07 46.74
CA GLY A 280 1.84 -15.19 48.18
C GLY A 280 1.40 -13.84 48.77
N PRO A 281 1.98 -13.35 49.88
CA PRO A 281 1.64 -12.06 50.45
C PRO A 281 2.28 -10.86 49.72
N VAL A 282 3.15 -11.08 48.74
CA VAL A 282 3.90 -10.00 48.07
C VAL A 282 3.12 -9.49 46.85
N PRO A 283 2.70 -8.21 46.82
CA PRO A 283 1.96 -7.64 45.70
C PRO A 283 2.90 -7.24 44.55
N VAL A 284 2.81 -7.91 43.40
CA VAL A 284 3.59 -7.60 42.19
C VAL A 284 2.78 -6.70 41.27
N VAL A 285 3.22 -5.44 41.14
CA VAL A 285 2.45 -4.36 40.52
C VAL A 285 2.90 -4.10 39.08
N PHE A 286 1.93 -4.16 38.17
CA PHE A 286 2.13 -3.97 36.73
C PHE A 286 1.36 -2.76 36.21
N THR A 287 1.99 -1.97 35.34
CA THR A 287 1.31 -0.85 34.65
C THR A 287 1.59 -0.87 33.15
N PRO A 288 0.60 -1.24 32.32
CA PRO A 288 0.73 -1.22 30.87
C PRO A 288 0.70 0.20 30.30
N ILE A 289 1.56 0.47 29.33
CA ILE A 289 1.60 1.71 28.54
C ILE A 289 1.64 1.33 27.06
N LEU A 290 0.74 1.89 26.26
CA LEU A 290 0.74 1.77 24.81
C LEU A 290 0.98 3.14 24.19
N SER A 291 2.03 3.26 23.38
CA SER A 291 2.30 4.45 22.58
C SER A 291 2.14 4.10 21.10
N VAL A 292 1.34 4.87 20.36
CA VAL A 292 1.10 4.67 18.93
C VAL A 292 1.85 5.75 18.16
N TYR A 293 2.56 5.36 17.12
CA TYR A 293 3.38 6.24 16.30
C TYR A 293 2.90 6.23 14.86
N LEU A 294 3.06 7.36 14.19
CA LEU A 294 3.02 7.44 12.74
C LEU A 294 4.43 7.78 12.25
N GLN A 295 4.95 6.97 11.34
CA GLN A 295 6.26 7.15 10.73
C GLN A 295 6.11 7.27 9.22
N GLY A 296 6.91 8.12 8.62
CA GLY A 296 6.90 8.33 7.19
C GLY A 296 8.24 8.86 6.74
N ASP A 297 8.78 8.21 5.73
CA ASP A 297 10.03 8.59 5.10
C ASP A 297 9.93 8.42 3.59
N GLY A 298 10.58 9.30 2.84
CA GLY A 298 10.53 9.23 1.39
C GLY A 298 10.93 10.49 0.65
N SER A 299 10.85 10.38 -0.67
CA SER A 299 11.06 11.45 -1.61
C SER A 299 9.97 11.46 -2.68
N LEU A 300 9.47 12.66 -2.95
CA LEU A 300 8.43 12.93 -3.95
C LEU A 300 8.98 13.94 -4.95
N THR A 301 8.91 13.61 -6.24
CA THR A 301 9.20 14.57 -7.33
C THR A 301 7.94 15.18 -7.95
N SER A 302 6.77 14.61 -7.63
CA SER A 302 5.45 15.05 -8.09
C SER A 302 4.38 14.70 -7.06
N LYS A 303 3.14 15.15 -7.30
CA LYS A 303 1.99 14.78 -6.46
C LYS A 303 1.77 13.27 -6.48
N VAL A 304 1.56 12.71 -5.30
CA VAL A 304 1.12 11.31 -5.14
C VAL A 304 -0.20 11.27 -4.39
N GLU A 305 -1.07 10.37 -4.82
CA GLU A 305 -2.20 9.90 -4.03
C GLU A 305 -2.23 8.38 -4.09
N TYR A 306 -2.12 7.74 -2.93
CA TYR A 306 -2.35 6.31 -2.81
C TYR A 306 -3.07 6.00 -1.51
N ALA A 307 -3.81 4.90 -1.50
CA ALA A 307 -4.48 4.34 -0.33
C ALA A 307 -4.13 2.87 -0.23
N ILE A 308 -3.71 2.44 0.95
CA ILE A 308 -3.37 1.03 1.21
C ILE A 308 -4.15 0.56 2.43
N GLY A 309 -4.78 -0.60 2.27
CA GLY A 309 -5.37 -1.35 3.37
C GLY A 309 -4.42 -2.46 3.80
N GLN A 310 -4.26 -2.62 5.11
CA GLN A 310 -3.40 -3.62 5.73
C GLN A 310 -4.18 -4.35 6.83
N LYS A 311 -3.94 -5.66 6.93
CA LYS A 311 -4.28 -6.47 8.10
C LYS A 311 -3.04 -7.19 8.58
N LEU A 312 -2.77 -7.10 9.88
CA LEU A 312 -1.59 -7.68 10.49
C LEU A 312 -2.00 -8.42 11.75
N THR A 313 -1.53 -9.65 11.88
CA THR A 313 -1.60 -10.42 13.13
C THR A 313 -0.18 -10.78 13.52
N LEU A 314 0.25 -10.28 14.67
CA LEU A 314 1.58 -10.54 15.19
C LEU A 314 1.52 -11.03 16.62
N ALA A 315 2.57 -11.72 17.02
CA ALA A 315 2.91 -11.88 18.40
C ALA A 315 4.42 -11.74 18.58
N ALA A 316 4.81 -10.84 19.48
CA ALA A 316 6.20 -10.55 19.80
C ALA A 316 6.48 -11.01 21.22
N GLY A 317 7.49 -11.85 21.41
CA GLY A 317 7.76 -12.39 22.74
C GLY A 317 9.07 -13.13 22.82
N PHE A 318 9.49 -13.38 24.05
CA PHE A 318 10.67 -14.16 24.37
C PHE A 318 10.43 -14.96 25.64
N ARG A 319 11.23 -16.00 25.81
CA ARG A 319 11.39 -16.73 27.05
C ARG A 319 12.83 -16.58 27.52
N TYR A 320 13.02 -16.44 28.82
CA TYR A 320 14.29 -16.45 29.51
C TYR A 320 14.25 -17.57 30.55
N ASN A 321 15.34 -18.32 30.64
CA ASN A 321 15.61 -19.28 31.70
C ASN A 321 17.05 -19.06 32.15
N SER A 322 17.30 -19.07 33.47
CA SER A 322 18.61 -18.76 34.06
C SER A 322 19.74 -19.64 33.52
N ASP A 323 19.44 -20.91 33.21
CA ASP A 323 20.41 -21.87 32.69
C ASP A 323 20.68 -21.76 31.18
N SER A 324 19.63 -21.52 30.39
CA SER A 324 19.65 -21.63 28.92
C SER A 324 19.57 -20.29 28.18
N GLY A 325 19.31 -19.19 28.89
CA GLY A 325 19.24 -17.84 28.34
C GLY A 325 17.95 -17.57 27.57
N PHE A 326 18.05 -16.77 26.51
CA PHE A 326 16.88 -16.26 25.76
C PHE A 326 16.47 -17.13 24.58
N GLU A 327 15.18 -17.42 24.49
CA GLU A 327 14.48 -18.06 23.36
C GLU A 327 13.50 -17.06 22.71
N ASN A 328 13.44 -17.01 21.39
CA ASN A 328 12.50 -16.16 20.65
C ASN A 328 11.15 -16.88 20.46
N LEU A 329 10.04 -16.24 20.86
CA LEU A 329 8.67 -16.78 20.73
C LEU A 329 7.82 -16.00 19.72
N SER A 330 8.46 -15.23 18.83
CA SER A 330 7.78 -14.26 17.97
C SER A 330 7.36 -14.85 16.63
N GLU A 331 6.15 -14.50 16.20
CA GLU A 331 5.58 -14.88 14.90
C GLU A 331 4.79 -13.71 14.31
N ALA A 332 4.72 -13.63 12.98
CA ALA A 332 4.03 -12.55 12.29
C ALA A 332 3.36 -13.06 11.00
N SER A 333 2.17 -12.54 10.71
CA SER A 333 1.42 -12.79 9.48
C SER A 333 0.74 -11.50 9.03
N PHE A 334 0.77 -11.23 7.73
CA PHE A 334 0.31 -9.96 7.18
C PHE A 334 -0.39 -10.18 5.83
N ASP A 335 -1.41 -9.36 5.58
CA ASP A 335 -2.18 -9.34 4.36
C ASP A 335 -2.37 -7.89 3.90
N PHE A 336 -2.21 -7.65 2.60
CA PHE A 336 -2.23 -6.33 1.99
C PHE A 336 -3.17 -6.32 0.79
N ASN A 337 -3.95 -5.25 0.67
CA ASN A 337 -4.74 -5.01 -0.53
C ASN A 337 -3.87 -4.39 -1.62
N LYS A 338 -3.92 -4.94 -2.84
CA LYS A 338 -3.18 -4.41 -3.99
C LYS A 338 -3.59 -2.95 -4.28
N PRO A 339 -2.64 -1.99 -4.37
CA PRO A 339 -2.96 -0.61 -4.64
C PRO A 339 -3.06 -0.36 -6.16
N THR A 340 -3.75 0.71 -6.54
CA THR A 340 -3.72 1.30 -7.89
C THR A 340 -3.27 2.75 -7.78
N PRO A 341 -1.96 2.99 -7.66
CA PRO A 341 -1.43 4.33 -7.41
C PRO A 341 -1.56 5.22 -8.66
N VAL A 342 -1.78 6.53 -8.44
CA VAL A 342 -1.68 7.55 -9.50
C VAL A 342 -0.48 8.44 -9.20
N PHE A 343 0.43 8.57 -10.16
CA PHE A 343 1.68 9.32 -10.00
C PHE A 343 2.09 10.00 -11.31
N GLY A 344 2.65 11.20 -11.22
CA GLY A 344 3.12 11.98 -12.37
C GLY A 344 4.64 11.97 -12.57
N GLY A 345 5.38 11.25 -11.73
CA GLY A 345 6.83 11.29 -11.66
C GLY A 345 7.40 10.21 -10.73
N GLN A 346 8.61 10.41 -10.25
CA GLN A 346 9.25 9.47 -9.33
C GLN A 346 8.73 9.64 -7.90
N VAL A 347 8.35 8.52 -7.30
CA VAL A 347 7.85 8.37 -5.93
C VAL A 347 8.66 7.28 -5.24
N ASP A 348 9.15 7.56 -4.04
CA ASP A 348 9.60 6.54 -3.09
C ASP A 348 9.13 6.97 -1.72
N VAL A 349 8.02 6.40 -1.25
CA VAL A 349 7.38 6.81 0.00
C VAL A 349 7.05 5.58 0.83
N ARG A 350 7.40 5.66 2.11
CA ARG A 350 6.98 4.75 3.15
C ARG A 350 6.09 5.51 4.13
N GLY A 351 4.98 4.87 4.51
CA GLY A 351 4.13 5.31 5.60
C GLY A 351 3.86 4.11 6.50
N ALA A 352 4.13 4.22 7.79
CA ALA A 352 4.00 3.15 8.75
C ALA A 352 3.27 3.60 10.00
N VAL A 353 2.41 2.74 10.52
CA VAL A 353 1.81 2.87 11.84
C VAL A 353 2.59 1.94 12.76
N GLY A 354 3.11 2.50 13.85
CA GLY A 354 3.85 1.76 14.87
C GLY A 354 3.10 1.72 16.18
N GLY A 355 3.37 0.69 16.98
CA GLY A 355 2.91 0.56 18.35
C GLY A 355 4.06 0.14 19.25
N GLU A 356 4.24 0.82 20.36
CA GLU A 356 5.17 0.44 21.42
C GLU A 356 4.39 0.12 22.67
N PHE A 357 4.50 -1.13 23.10
CA PHE A 357 3.96 -1.63 24.33
C PHE A 357 5.05 -1.73 25.39
N LYS A 358 4.81 -1.15 26.56
CA LYS A 358 5.67 -1.23 27.74
C LYS A 358 4.85 -1.75 28.91
N LEU A 359 5.31 -2.81 29.56
CA LEU A 359 4.77 -3.25 30.84
C LEU A 359 5.72 -2.79 31.94
N MET A 360 5.30 -1.78 32.70
CA MET A 360 6.08 -1.34 33.86
C MET A 360 5.91 -2.35 34.99
N LEU A 361 6.99 -2.73 35.64
CA LEU A 361 7.03 -3.54 36.86
C LEU A 361 7.58 -2.65 37.98
N TYR A 362 6.73 -2.30 38.96
CA TYR A 362 7.04 -1.29 39.99
C TYR A 362 7.58 0.05 39.44
N GLY A 363 7.05 0.50 38.29
CA GLY A 363 7.45 1.77 37.67
C GLY A 363 8.80 1.72 36.93
N ILE A 364 9.45 0.55 36.89
CA ILE A 364 10.63 0.28 36.07
C ILE A 364 10.17 -0.46 34.82
N ILE A 365 10.81 -0.21 33.68
CA ILE A 365 10.42 -0.87 32.43
C ILE A 365 10.64 -2.37 32.58
N GLY A 366 9.58 -3.16 32.54
CA GLY A 366 9.64 -4.61 32.52
C GLY A 366 9.87 -5.09 31.08
N PRO A 367 9.04 -6.00 30.56
CA PRO A 367 9.07 -6.34 29.15
C PRO A 367 8.48 -5.21 28.28
N PHE A 368 9.02 -5.06 27.09
CA PHE A 368 8.51 -4.16 26.06
C PHE A 368 8.56 -4.80 24.68
N ALA A 369 7.67 -4.35 23.80
CA ALA A 369 7.67 -4.71 22.39
C ALA A 369 7.35 -3.48 21.57
N SER A 370 8.09 -3.25 20.49
CA SER A 370 7.80 -2.19 19.52
C SER A 370 7.64 -2.78 18.14
N LEU A 371 6.53 -2.43 17.51
CA LEU A 371 6.20 -2.75 16.13
C LEU A 371 6.23 -1.47 15.31
N GLU A 372 6.77 -1.58 14.11
CA GLU A 372 6.54 -0.65 13.04
C GLU A 372 6.16 -1.44 11.78
N ALA A 373 4.95 -1.22 11.28
CA ALA A 373 4.48 -1.90 10.08
C ALA A 373 3.81 -0.91 9.13
N GLY A 374 4.09 -1.04 7.85
CA GLY A 374 3.42 -0.23 6.85
C GLY A 374 3.92 -0.42 5.43
N PRO A 375 3.17 0.10 4.47
CA PRO A 375 3.55 0.03 3.08
C PRO A 375 4.67 1.00 2.68
N ARG A 376 5.45 0.56 1.70
CA ARG A 376 6.34 1.38 0.88
C ARG A 376 5.89 1.30 -0.57
N LEU A 377 5.68 2.45 -1.20
CA LEU A 377 5.38 2.59 -2.61
C LEU A 377 6.56 3.20 -3.33
N ARG A 378 7.05 2.50 -4.35
CA ARG A 378 8.04 2.99 -5.31
C ARG A 378 7.38 3.09 -6.67
N ALA A 379 7.48 4.25 -7.34
CA ALA A 379 6.90 4.45 -8.66
C ALA A 379 7.76 5.39 -9.52
N SER A 380 7.75 5.18 -10.84
CA SER A 380 8.47 5.95 -11.83
C SER A 380 7.95 5.64 -13.23
N LEU A 381 7.54 6.66 -13.99
CA LEU A 381 7.09 6.50 -15.37
C LEU A 381 8.23 6.11 -16.33
N SER A 382 9.49 6.33 -15.94
CA SER A 382 10.66 5.88 -16.71
C SER A 382 11.15 4.49 -16.30
N GLY A 383 10.37 3.77 -15.48
CA GLY A 383 10.78 2.52 -14.86
C GLY A 383 11.54 2.70 -13.55
N LEU A 384 11.50 1.67 -12.70
CA LEU A 384 12.21 1.64 -11.41
C LEU A 384 13.72 1.39 -11.62
N PRO A 385 14.63 2.01 -10.82
CA PRO A 385 16.07 1.90 -11.03
C PRO A 385 16.63 0.47 -11.06
N SER A 386 16.11 -0.42 -10.20
CA SER A 386 16.53 -1.82 -10.11
C SER A 386 15.72 -2.76 -11.00
N GLU A 387 14.53 -2.32 -11.45
CA GLU A 387 13.56 -3.13 -12.18
C GLU A 387 12.91 -2.27 -13.28
N PRO A 388 13.63 -1.93 -14.38
CA PRO A 388 13.20 -0.90 -15.33
C PRO A 388 11.88 -1.21 -16.06
N GLN A 389 11.46 -2.47 -16.09
CA GLN A 389 10.20 -2.91 -16.70
C GLN A 389 8.98 -2.63 -15.80
N LEU A 390 9.20 -2.40 -14.50
CA LEU A 390 8.16 -2.04 -13.55
C LEU A 390 8.08 -0.52 -13.45
N LEU A 391 6.87 0.01 -13.61
CA LEU A 391 6.58 1.42 -13.38
C LEU A 391 6.28 1.69 -11.91
N TRP A 392 5.79 0.70 -11.17
CA TRP A 392 5.61 0.82 -9.73
C TRP A 392 5.67 -0.54 -9.03
N LYS A 393 6.04 -0.49 -7.75
CA LYS A 393 6.12 -1.61 -6.82
C LYS A 393 5.66 -1.15 -5.44
N ALA A 394 4.80 -1.94 -4.82
CA ALA A 394 4.30 -1.74 -3.48
C ALA A 394 4.73 -2.92 -2.59
N GLU A 395 5.34 -2.60 -1.46
CA GLU A 395 5.88 -3.55 -0.50
C GLU A 395 5.32 -3.28 0.88
N GLY A 396 4.99 -4.33 1.62
CA GLY A 396 4.62 -4.27 3.02
C GLY A 396 5.85 -4.54 3.85
N CYS A 397 6.24 -3.60 4.70
CA CYS A 397 7.46 -3.71 5.49
C CYS A 397 7.15 -3.72 6.99
N ILE A 398 7.88 -4.57 7.73
CA ILE A 398 7.72 -4.79 9.17
C ILE A 398 9.07 -4.73 9.85
N TRP A 399 9.12 -3.98 10.93
CA TRP A 399 10.20 -3.98 11.91
C TRP A 399 9.61 -4.29 13.28
N LEU A 400 10.12 -5.34 13.90
CA LEU A 400 9.67 -5.78 15.21
C LEU A 400 10.87 -5.91 16.14
N PHE A 401 10.78 -5.24 17.28
CA PHE A 401 11.73 -5.35 18.38
C PHE A 401 10.97 -5.80 19.62
N ALA A 402 11.59 -6.66 20.41
CA ALA A 402 11.13 -6.94 21.76
C ALA A 402 12.32 -7.07 22.70
N GLY A 403 12.04 -6.82 23.97
CA GLY A 403 13.06 -6.84 24.99
C GLY A 403 12.50 -6.70 26.39
N ILE A 404 13.41 -6.59 27.33
CA ILE A 404 13.14 -6.31 28.74
C ILE A 404 14.25 -5.40 29.26
N ASP A 405 13.87 -4.38 30.01
CA ASP A 405 14.82 -3.45 30.63
C ASP A 405 14.58 -3.32 32.14
N SER A 406 14.59 -4.47 32.81
CA SER A 406 14.21 -4.61 34.22
C SER A 406 15.42 -4.97 35.08
N ALA A 407 16.58 -4.42 34.75
CA ALA A 407 17.85 -4.72 35.43
C ALA A 407 17.79 -4.47 36.95
N LYS A 408 16.96 -3.51 37.37
CA LYS A 408 16.79 -3.10 38.77
C LYS A 408 15.79 -3.94 39.56
N VAL A 409 14.90 -4.68 38.89
CA VAL A 409 13.84 -5.46 39.56
C VAL A 409 14.09 -6.95 39.41
N ILE A 410 14.44 -7.45 38.23
CA ILE A 410 14.68 -8.88 38.01
C ILE A 410 16.02 -9.17 37.31
N LYS A 411 16.95 -8.21 37.30
CA LYS A 411 18.29 -8.34 36.68
C LYS A 411 18.31 -8.73 35.20
N LEU A 412 17.21 -8.52 34.48
CA LEU A 412 17.13 -8.79 33.05
C LEU A 412 17.27 -7.52 32.24
N HIS A 413 18.26 -7.51 31.33
CA HIS A 413 18.39 -6.53 30.27
C HIS A 413 18.62 -7.27 28.95
N TYR A 414 17.67 -7.14 28.03
CA TYR A 414 17.72 -7.79 26.74
C TYR A 414 16.94 -6.98 25.71
N GLN A 415 17.47 -6.90 24.50
CA GLN A 415 16.76 -6.31 23.37
C GLN A 415 17.19 -7.03 22.10
N LYS A 416 16.23 -7.32 21.22
CA LYS A 416 16.51 -7.98 19.95
C LYS A 416 15.59 -7.47 18.85
N GLU A 417 16.17 -7.24 17.67
CA GLU A 417 15.44 -7.15 16.42
C GLU A 417 14.95 -8.56 16.04
N LEU A 418 13.63 -8.76 16.10
CA LEU A 418 13.00 -10.06 15.89
C LEU A 418 12.66 -10.26 14.41
N TYR A 419 12.19 -9.21 13.75
CA TYR A 419 11.86 -9.20 12.32
C TYR A 419 12.22 -7.86 11.70
N ASN A 420 12.74 -7.92 10.47
CA ASN A 420 13.06 -6.79 9.61
C ASN A 420 12.96 -7.28 8.17
N ALA A 421 11.78 -7.07 7.57
CA ALA A 421 11.47 -7.63 6.27
C ALA A 421 10.50 -6.74 5.48
N CYS A 422 10.62 -6.78 4.16
CA CYS A 422 9.66 -6.24 3.22
C CYS A 422 9.20 -7.34 2.27
N ALA A 423 7.90 -7.37 1.94
CA ALA A 423 7.33 -8.29 0.97
C ALA A 423 6.52 -7.52 -0.08
N GLY A 424 6.76 -7.79 -1.36
CA GLY A 424 5.98 -7.21 -2.44
C GLY A 424 4.55 -7.76 -2.46
N PHE A 425 3.55 -6.88 -2.56
CA PHE A 425 2.14 -7.26 -2.68
C PHE A 425 1.43 -6.63 -3.88
N GLY A 426 2.11 -5.74 -4.60
CA GLY A 426 1.60 -5.17 -5.83
C GLY A 426 2.71 -4.62 -6.71
N GLU A 427 2.54 -4.77 -8.02
CA GLU A 427 3.38 -4.16 -9.03
C GLU A 427 2.58 -3.85 -10.29
N GLY A 428 3.10 -2.93 -11.09
CA GLY A 428 2.59 -2.63 -12.42
C GLY A 428 3.74 -2.47 -13.41
N ALA A 429 3.68 -3.27 -14.47
CA ALA A 429 4.63 -3.23 -15.56
C ALA A 429 4.24 -2.19 -16.62
N ASN A 430 5.24 -1.77 -17.40
CA ASN A 430 5.03 -0.92 -18.55
C ASN A 430 4.21 -1.63 -19.64
N GLN A 431 3.31 -0.91 -20.29
CA GLN A 431 2.49 -1.32 -21.42
C GLN A 431 2.76 -0.36 -22.59
N PRO A 432 3.19 -0.86 -23.76
CA PRO A 432 3.52 0.02 -24.88
C PRO A 432 2.33 0.90 -25.34
N PRO A 433 2.62 2.08 -25.92
CA PRO A 433 1.60 2.92 -26.54
C PRO A 433 0.84 2.21 -27.66
N VAL A 434 -0.42 2.57 -27.85
CA VAL A 434 -1.27 2.16 -28.98
C VAL A 434 -1.34 3.30 -29.99
N VAL A 435 -1.02 3.00 -31.25
CA VAL A 435 -0.98 3.96 -32.35
C VAL A 435 -1.99 3.57 -33.42
N SER A 436 -2.77 4.53 -33.92
CA SER A 436 -3.64 4.35 -35.09
C SER A 436 -3.55 5.55 -36.03
N ILE A 437 -3.22 5.30 -37.29
CA ILE A 437 -3.14 6.33 -38.34
C ILE A 437 -4.54 6.53 -38.93
N GLN A 438 -5.03 7.76 -38.87
CA GLN A 438 -6.34 8.18 -39.38
C GLN A 438 -6.25 8.81 -40.78
N SER A 439 -5.09 9.35 -41.14
CA SER A 439 -4.80 9.88 -42.48
C SER A 439 -3.29 9.93 -42.71
N PRO A 440 -2.78 9.58 -43.90
CA PRO A 440 -3.53 9.09 -45.06
C PRO A 440 -4.06 7.66 -44.83
N ASN A 441 -5.04 7.25 -45.66
CA ASN A 441 -5.57 5.88 -45.66
C ASN A 441 -4.70 4.96 -46.52
N GLN A 442 -4.81 3.64 -46.31
CA GLN A 442 -4.12 2.65 -47.11
C GLN A 442 -4.43 2.81 -48.61
N GLY A 443 -3.40 2.90 -49.44
CA GLY A 443 -3.51 3.02 -50.89
C GLY A 443 -3.75 4.44 -51.41
N THR A 444 -3.75 5.47 -50.53
CA THR A 444 -3.95 6.86 -50.95
C THR A 444 -2.97 7.25 -52.06
N GLN A 445 -3.47 7.89 -53.12
CA GLN A 445 -2.66 8.43 -54.21
C GLN A 445 -2.52 9.95 -54.07
N VAL A 446 -1.30 10.46 -54.16
CA VAL A 446 -1.00 11.91 -54.07
C VAL A 446 -0.01 12.30 -55.15
N TYR A 447 -0.03 13.56 -55.58
CA TYR A 447 1.00 14.04 -56.52
C TYR A 447 2.22 14.58 -55.78
N GLN A 448 3.39 14.46 -56.41
CA GLN A 448 4.62 15.11 -55.95
C GLN A 448 4.37 16.62 -55.72
N GLY A 449 4.88 17.14 -54.60
CA GLY A 449 4.71 18.54 -54.20
C GLY A 449 3.36 18.87 -53.52
N GLU A 450 2.39 17.96 -53.52
CA GLU A 450 1.12 18.09 -52.79
C GLU A 450 1.33 17.94 -51.29
N THR A 451 0.66 18.77 -50.48
CA THR A 451 0.71 18.67 -49.02
C THR A 451 -0.17 17.53 -48.53
N VAL A 452 0.43 16.51 -47.94
CA VAL A 452 -0.27 15.40 -47.28
C VAL A 452 -0.44 15.70 -45.80
N LYS A 453 -1.68 15.65 -45.29
CA LYS A 453 -1.98 15.80 -43.87
C LYS A 453 -1.87 14.45 -43.16
N LEU A 454 -1.01 14.39 -42.16
CA LEU A 454 -0.84 13.25 -41.27
C LEU A 454 -1.75 13.44 -40.05
N ARG A 455 -2.60 12.46 -39.77
CA ARG A 455 -3.36 12.39 -38.52
C ARG A 455 -3.24 11.02 -37.89
N ALA A 456 -3.05 11.00 -36.58
CA ALA A 456 -3.07 9.78 -35.79
C ALA A 456 -3.74 9.99 -34.43
N THR A 457 -4.19 8.90 -33.83
CA THR A 457 -4.55 8.81 -32.42
C THR A 457 -3.50 7.97 -31.72
N VAL A 458 -2.90 8.52 -30.68
CA VAL A 458 -1.88 7.85 -29.86
C VAL A 458 -2.36 7.83 -28.42
N PHE A 459 -2.35 6.66 -27.80
CA PHE A 459 -2.79 6.47 -26.43
C PHE A 459 -1.82 5.56 -25.69
N ASP A 460 -1.39 5.96 -24.49
CA ASP A 460 -0.59 5.13 -23.62
C ASP A 460 -1.44 4.62 -22.44
N PRO A 461 -1.57 3.30 -22.22
CA PRO A 461 -2.33 2.75 -21.11
C PRO A 461 -1.81 3.15 -19.71
N ASN A 462 -0.52 3.45 -19.58
CA ASN A 462 0.10 3.91 -18.34
C ASN A 462 0.07 5.45 -18.18
N GLY A 463 -0.17 6.16 -19.28
CA GLY A 463 -0.21 7.62 -19.34
C GLY A 463 1.19 8.25 -19.33
N GLY A 464 1.23 9.59 -19.23
CA GLY A 464 2.46 10.35 -19.32
C GLY A 464 2.80 10.83 -20.75
N PRO A 465 3.90 11.58 -20.91
CA PRO A 465 4.29 12.14 -22.19
C PRO A 465 4.86 11.07 -23.12
N LEU A 466 4.58 11.20 -24.41
CA LEU A 466 5.06 10.29 -25.46
C LEU A 466 6.03 10.98 -26.41
N GLN A 467 7.03 10.23 -26.85
CA GLN A 467 7.93 10.63 -27.94
C GLN A 467 7.45 9.98 -29.23
N CYS A 468 7.02 10.79 -30.20
CA CYS A 468 6.55 10.30 -31.48
C CYS A 468 7.57 10.53 -32.58
N ARG A 469 7.60 9.62 -33.55
CA ARG A 469 8.46 9.69 -34.72
C ARG A 469 7.78 9.09 -35.93
N TRP A 470 7.41 9.93 -36.87
CA TRP A 470 7.06 9.52 -38.22
C TRP A 470 8.32 9.23 -39.03
N LYS A 471 8.26 8.21 -39.88
CA LYS A 471 9.32 7.85 -40.83
C LYS A 471 8.72 7.43 -42.17
N SER A 472 9.42 7.74 -43.26
CA SER A 472 9.19 7.13 -44.57
C SER A 472 10.23 6.04 -44.85
N ASN A 473 9.85 5.04 -45.65
CA ASN A 473 10.79 4.05 -46.18
C ASN A 473 11.81 4.64 -47.18
N GLN A 474 11.64 5.90 -47.59
CA GLN A 474 12.49 6.56 -48.57
C GLN A 474 13.30 7.66 -47.91
N SER A 475 14.64 7.59 -48.03
CA SER A 475 15.58 8.43 -47.28
C SER A 475 15.59 9.90 -47.69
N GLY A 476 15.13 10.21 -48.91
CA GLY A 476 15.05 11.59 -49.43
C GLY A 476 13.78 12.34 -49.02
N ASP A 477 12.83 11.69 -48.33
CA ASP A 477 11.61 12.35 -47.87
C ASP A 477 11.88 13.19 -46.60
N PRO A 478 11.13 14.28 -46.34
CA PRO A 478 11.34 15.18 -45.20
C PRO A 478 10.83 14.59 -43.88
N PHE A 479 11.46 13.51 -43.43
CA PHE A 479 11.28 12.82 -42.16
C PHE A 479 12.61 12.75 -41.39
N PRO A 480 12.61 12.58 -40.05
CA PRO A 480 11.45 12.33 -39.20
C PRO A 480 10.61 13.56 -38.88
N ILE A 481 9.33 13.33 -38.58
CA ILE A 481 8.44 14.33 -37.98
C ILE A 481 8.07 13.86 -36.57
N THR A 482 8.12 14.74 -35.58
CA THR A 482 7.98 14.36 -34.15
C THR A 482 6.60 14.61 -33.54
N ASP A 483 5.66 15.20 -34.30
CA ASP A 483 4.28 15.40 -33.83
C ASP A 483 3.51 14.08 -33.77
N CYS A 484 2.84 13.83 -32.65
CA CYS A 484 2.09 12.60 -32.40
C CYS A 484 0.75 12.53 -33.13
N GLU A 485 0.06 13.66 -33.31
CA GLU A 485 -1.35 13.68 -33.69
C GLU A 485 -1.62 14.36 -35.02
N ARG A 486 -0.90 15.45 -35.32
CA ARG A 486 -1.16 16.30 -36.49
C ARG A 486 0.13 16.84 -37.09
N ALA A 487 0.42 16.40 -38.31
CA ALA A 487 1.52 16.92 -39.09
C ALA A 487 1.14 17.08 -40.56
N SER A 488 2.05 17.66 -41.34
CA SER A 488 1.93 17.73 -42.79
C SER A 488 3.27 17.49 -43.45
N VAL A 489 3.26 16.86 -44.62
CA VAL A 489 4.48 16.50 -45.35
C VAL A 489 4.27 16.71 -46.86
N LYS A 490 5.35 17.01 -47.59
CA LYS A 490 5.37 17.03 -49.06
C LYS A 490 6.41 16.04 -49.56
N PHE A 491 6.13 15.39 -50.69
CA PHE A 491 7.04 14.44 -51.30
C PHE A 491 7.63 15.02 -52.59
N ASP A 492 8.96 15.01 -52.70
CA ASP A 492 9.69 15.59 -53.84
C ASP A 492 10.00 14.56 -54.95
N THR A 493 9.67 13.29 -54.74
CA THR A 493 9.86 12.24 -55.75
C THR A 493 8.68 11.29 -55.79
N ALA A 494 8.36 10.81 -56.99
CA ALA A 494 7.35 9.78 -57.19
C ALA A 494 7.79 8.42 -56.65
N GLY A 495 6.83 7.54 -56.43
CA GLY A 495 7.01 6.15 -56.00
C GLY A 495 6.16 5.78 -54.78
N ASN A 496 6.18 4.50 -54.44
CA ASN A 496 5.47 3.98 -53.28
C ASN A 496 6.17 4.43 -51.99
N ARG A 497 5.38 4.93 -51.04
CA ARG A 497 5.84 5.29 -49.68
C ARG A 497 5.14 4.42 -48.66
N THR A 498 5.89 3.94 -47.69
CA THR A 498 5.36 3.39 -46.45
C THR A 498 5.69 4.37 -45.34
N LEU A 499 4.64 4.98 -44.78
CA LEU A 499 4.75 5.90 -43.65
C LEU A 499 4.51 5.10 -42.38
N THR A 500 5.44 5.20 -41.43
CA THR A 500 5.36 4.54 -40.12
C THR A 500 5.37 5.60 -39.05
N LEU A 501 4.38 5.59 -38.16
CA LEU A 501 4.40 6.34 -36.91
C LEU A 501 4.80 5.38 -35.79
N THR A 502 5.86 5.72 -35.06
CA THR A 502 6.24 5.06 -33.81
C THR A 502 6.03 6.02 -32.65
N ALA A 503 5.35 5.58 -31.60
CA ALA A 503 5.26 6.28 -30.33
C ALA A 503 6.03 5.48 -29.28
N THR A 504 6.81 6.18 -28.44
CA THR A 504 7.65 5.60 -27.39
C THR A 504 7.35 6.28 -26.07
N ASP A 505 7.10 5.49 -25.03
CA ASP A 505 6.88 5.95 -23.66
C ASP A 505 8.21 6.24 -22.93
N LEU A 506 8.12 6.77 -21.70
CA LEU A 506 9.29 7.12 -20.89
C LEU A 506 10.10 5.90 -20.40
N ALA A 507 9.48 4.72 -20.33
CA ALA A 507 10.13 3.47 -19.94
C ALA A 507 10.71 2.69 -21.15
N GLY A 508 10.60 3.26 -22.35
CA GLY A 508 11.14 2.72 -23.60
C GLY A 508 10.23 1.73 -24.32
N GLY A 509 9.00 1.49 -23.83
CA GLY A 509 7.99 0.74 -24.57
C GLY A 509 7.58 1.49 -25.83
N SER A 510 7.32 0.77 -26.92
CA SER A 510 6.97 1.40 -28.19
C SER A 510 5.88 0.66 -28.95
N GLY A 511 4.98 1.44 -29.53
CA GLY A 511 3.95 0.98 -30.46
C GLY A 511 4.11 1.66 -31.81
N SER A 512 3.65 1.01 -32.87
CA SER A 512 3.70 1.60 -34.20
C SER A 512 2.54 1.19 -35.08
N ALA A 513 2.22 2.07 -36.04
CA ALA A 513 1.29 1.82 -37.12
C ALA A 513 1.94 2.24 -38.44
N SER A 514 1.57 1.58 -39.54
CA SER A 514 2.08 1.91 -40.87
C SER A 514 0.96 1.98 -41.90
N VAL A 515 1.15 2.84 -42.90
CA VAL A 515 0.26 2.98 -44.06
C VAL A 515 1.09 3.09 -45.34
N SER A 516 0.64 2.45 -46.41
CA SER A 516 1.26 2.59 -47.73
C SER A 516 0.46 3.55 -48.61
N ILE A 517 1.15 4.48 -49.25
CA ILE A 517 0.60 5.45 -50.20
C ILE A 517 1.40 5.41 -51.51
N GLN A 518 0.84 5.95 -52.58
CA GLN A 518 1.50 6.06 -53.87
C GLN A 518 1.67 7.53 -54.25
N VAL A 519 2.92 7.98 -54.35
CA VAL A 519 3.24 9.32 -54.85
C VAL A 519 3.42 9.23 -56.36
N LEU A 520 2.62 9.97 -57.11
CA LEU A 520 2.67 10.00 -58.56
C LEU A 520 3.45 11.23 -59.03
N PRO A 521 4.17 11.16 -60.17
CA PRO A 521 4.71 12.37 -60.78
C PRO A 521 3.57 13.33 -61.11
N PRO A 522 3.79 14.65 -61.05
CA PRO A 522 2.76 15.60 -61.41
C PRO A 522 2.42 15.35 -62.90
N PRO A 523 1.14 15.19 -63.26
CA PRO A 523 0.75 15.09 -64.65
C PRO A 523 1.13 16.37 -65.39
N GLN A 524 1.37 16.28 -66.69
CA GLN A 524 1.70 17.45 -67.52
C GLN A 524 0.63 18.54 -67.43
N ILE A 525 -0.63 18.13 -67.26
CA ILE A 525 -1.75 18.97 -66.85
C ILE A 525 -2.20 18.54 -65.46
N LEU A 526 -2.02 19.40 -64.47
CA LEU A 526 -2.53 19.20 -63.12
C LEU A 526 -3.96 19.73 -63.05
N ALA A 527 -4.92 18.80 -63.05
CA ALA A 527 -6.33 19.10 -62.79
C ALA A 527 -6.58 19.17 -61.27
N VAL A 528 -7.42 20.10 -60.85
CA VAL A 528 -7.87 20.26 -59.46
C VAL A 528 -9.39 20.34 -59.45
N ILE A 529 -10.03 19.62 -58.54
CA ILE A 529 -11.46 19.78 -58.27
C ILE A 529 -11.58 20.75 -57.10
N ASP A 530 -12.03 21.97 -57.36
CA ASP A 530 -12.18 23.03 -56.38
C ASP A 530 -13.50 22.89 -55.59
N SER A 531 -14.55 22.37 -56.23
CA SER A 531 -15.84 22.04 -55.62
C SER A 531 -16.51 20.89 -56.36
N PRO A 532 -17.16 19.94 -55.65
CA PRO A 532 -17.21 19.80 -54.19
C PRO A 532 -15.87 19.32 -53.59
N PRO A 533 -15.65 19.43 -52.26
CA PRO A 533 -14.47 18.86 -51.62
C PRO A 533 -14.54 17.32 -51.59
N ASP A 534 -13.36 16.69 -51.50
CA ASP A 534 -13.25 15.25 -51.25
C ASP A 534 -13.91 14.86 -49.92
N GLY A 535 -14.73 13.80 -49.94
CA GLY A 535 -15.61 13.39 -48.85
C GLY A 535 -16.92 14.18 -48.72
N GLY A 536 -17.23 15.09 -49.65
CA GLY A 536 -18.47 15.88 -49.62
C GLY A 536 -19.74 15.02 -49.69
N MET A 537 -20.81 15.47 -49.02
CA MET A 537 -22.13 14.84 -49.05
C MET A 537 -23.06 15.61 -49.99
N VAL A 538 -23.76 14.90 -50.88
CA VAL A 538 -24.65 15.50 -51.89
C VAL A 538 -25.93 14.70 -51.99
N GLY A 539 -27.08 15.38 -52.02
CA GLY A 539 -28.37 14.75 -52.31
C GLY A 539 -28.50 14.28 -53.77
N PRO A 540 -29.19 13.17 -54.07
CA PRO A 540 -29.43 12.73 -55.45
C PRO A 540 -30.02 13.82 -56.35
N ASP A 541 -30.92 14.63 -55.82
CA ASP A 541 -31.63 15.70 -56.56
C ASP A 541 -31.08 17.10 -56.23
N GLU A 542 -30.01 17.19 -55.43
CA GLU A 542 -29.38 18.44 -55.06
C GLU A 542 -28.54 18.97 -56.23
N VAL A 543 -28.87 20.18 -56.70
CA VAL A 543 -28.09 20.86 -57.74
C VAL A 543 -26.85 21.49 -57.09
N ILE A 544 -25.68 20.91 -57.36
CA ILE A 544 -24.39 21.42 -56.91
C ILE A 544 -23.64 22.13 -58.03
N THR A 545 -22.69 22.98 -57.66
CA THR A 545 -21.71 23.56 -58.59
C THR A 545 -20.46 22.71 -58.59
N LEU A 546 -20.13 22.17 -59.76
CA LEU A 546 -18.83 21.58 -60.04
C LEU A 546 -17.91 22.68 -60.54
N SER A 547 -16.79 22.90 -59.84
CA SER A 547 -15.75 23.81 -60.29
C SER A 547 -14.41 23.11 -60.22
N GLY A 548 -13.60 23.28 -61.25
CA GLY A 548 -12.26 22.75 -61.28
C GLY A 548 -11.32 23.70 -62.00
N SER A 549 -10.05 23.57 -61.67
CA SER A 549 -8.98 24.38 -62.23
C SER A 549 -7.91 23.49 -62.83
N ALA A 550 -7.08 24.07 -63.68
CA ALA A 550 -5.98 23.35 -64.31
C ALA A 550 -4.72 24.22 -64.39
N SER A 551 -3.57 23.58 -64.25
CA SER A 551 -2.26 24.22 -64.39
C SER A 551 -1.28 23.28 -65.09
N GLY A 552 -0.21 23.83 -65.67
CA GLY A 552 0.72 23.08 -66.52
C GLY A 552 0.23 22.95 -67.97
N GLY A 553 1.13 22.58 -68.88
CA GLY A 553 0.87 22.55 -70.33
C GLY A 553 0.52 23.92 -70.93
N GLU A 554 -0.17 23.91 -72.07
CA GLU A 554 -0.51 25.13 -72.82
C GLU A 554 -2.03 25.33 -72.92
N GLY A 555 -2.52 26.43 -72.33
CA GLY A 555 -3.91 26.82 -72.48
C GLY A 555 -4.27 27.20 -73.92
N PRO A 556 -5.57 27.23 -74.30
CA PRO A 556 -6.74 27.04 -73.43
C PRO A 556 -7.03 25.56 -73.08
N TYR A 557 -7.54 25.32 -71.87
CA TYR A 557 -7.91 23.99 -71.38
C TYR A 557 -9.35 23.61 -71.72
N LYS A 558 -9.59 22.32 -71.91
CA LYS A 558 -10.90 21.68 -72.10
C LYS A 558 -11.20 20.78 -70.91
N PHE A 559 -12.26 21.09 -70.16
CA PHE A 559 -12.67 20.35 -68.97
C PHE A 559 -13.82 19.41 -69.29
N LYS A 560 -13.75 18.16 -68.80
CA LYS A 560 -14.80 17.14 -68.89
C LYS A 560 -15.04 16.52 -67.52
N TRP A 561 -16.30 16.47 -67.11
CA TRP A 561 -16.75 15.89 -65.86
C TRP A 561 -17.47 14.56 -66.11
N SER A 562 -17.17 13.58 -65.26
CA SER A 562 -17.88 12.31 -65.19
C SER A 562 -17.92 11.80 -63.75
N ILE A 563 -18.73 10.77 -63.51
CA ILE A 563 -18.88 10.16 -62.19
C ILE A 563 -18.96 8.65 -62.31
N ALA A 564 -18.22 7.92 -61.48
CA ALA A 564 -18.39 6.49 -61.32
C ALA A 564 -19.29 6.18 -60.12
N TYR A 565 -20.32 5.35 -60.32
CA TYR A 565 -21.29 4.99 -59.28
C TYR A 565 -21.88 3.56 -59.48
N PRO A 566 -22.20 2.81 -58.41
CA PRO A 566 -21.73 3.03 -57.03
C PRO A 566 -20.27 2.55 -56.87
N THR A 567 -19.51 3.18 -55.98
CA THR A 567 -18.14 2.78 -55.63
C THR A 567 -18.04 2.34 -54.17
N ASP A 568 -16.91 1.76 -53.77
CA ASP A 568 -16.53 1.67 -52.35
C ASP A 568 -16.09 3.04 -51.78
N ALA A 569 -15.79 3.09 -50.47
CA ALA A 569 -15.36 4.30 -49.77
C ALA A 569 -13.99 4.84 -50.23
N ALA A 570 -13.17 4.02 -50.89
CA ALA A 570 -11.92 4.43 -51.51
C ALA A 570 -12.10 4.87 -52.98
N GLY A 571 -13.35 4.87 -53.48
CA GLY A 571 -13.70 5.26 -54.84
C GLY A 571 -13.47 4.18 -55.88
N ASN A 572 -13.25 2.91 -55.51
CA ASN A 572 -13.03 1.83 -56.48
C ASN A 572 -14.34 1.24 -57.02
N GLY A 573 -14.31 0.73 -58.25
CA GLY A 573 -15.47 0.17 -58.94
C GLY A 573 -16.35 1.25 -59.62
N GLY A 574 -17.65 0.94 -59.74
CA GLY A 574 -18.67 1.81 -60.33
C GLY A 574 -18.73 1.84 -61.86
N THR A 575 -19.92 2.13 -62.38
CA THR A 575 -20.12 2.46 -63.80
C THR A 575 -19.91 3.95 -64.00
N GLU A 576 -19.14 4.33 -65.02
CA GLU A 576 -18.85 5.73 -65.30
C GLU A 576 -19.92 6.39 -66.19
N TYR A 577 -20.47 7.51 -65.73
CA TYR A 577 -21.48 8.32 -66.41
C TYR A 577 -20.91 9.70 -66.75
N ALA A 578 -21.13 10.18 -67.98
CA ALA A 578 -20.72 11.52 -68.39
C ALA A 578 -21.65 12.59 -67.79
N ILE A 579 -21.08 13.64 -67.21
CA ILE A 579 -21.84 14.77 -66.64
C ILE A 579 -21.93 15.92 -67.65
N GLY A 580 -20.78 16.40 -68.12
CA GLY A 580 -20.73 17.60 -68.95
C GLY A 580 -19.31 18.11 -69.20
N SER A 581 -19.19 19.25 -69.87
CA SER A 581 -17.92 19.90 -70.17
C SER A 581 -17.97 21.37 -69.76
N GLY A 582 -16.87 21.89 -69.20
CA GLY A 582 -16.78 23.25 -68.68
C GLY A 582 -15.94 23.31 -67.40
N GLU A 583 -15.20 24.41 -67.22
CA GLU A 583 -14.42 24.68 -66.01
C GLU A 583 -15.33 24.74 -64.77
N THR A 584 -16.49 25.38 -64.93
CA THR A 584 -17.57 25.40 -63.95
C THR A 584 -18.89 24.99 -64.62
N LEU A 585 -19.68 24.13 -63.98
CA LEU A 585 -21.04 23.79 -64.40
C LEU A 585 -21.92 23.38 -63.21
N THR A 586 -23.24 23.43 -63.39
CA THR A 586 -24.23 22.98 -62.41
C THR A 586 -24.72 21.57 -62.74
N TRP A 587 -24.81 20.70 -61.73
CA TRP A 587 -25.23 19.30 -61.90
C TRP A 587 -25.92 18.77 -60.65
N ALA A 588 -26.95 17.94 -60.82
CA ALA A 588 -27.51 17.10 -59.77
C ALA A 588 -27.25 15.63 -60.11
N PRO A 589 -26.90 14.75 -59.15
CA PRO A 589 -26.65 13.34 -59.43
C PRO A 589 -27.73 12.62 -60.24
N SER A 590 -29.01 12.94 -60.00
CA SER A 590 -30.16 12.36 -60.67
C SER A 590 -30.27 12.74 -62.15
N ASN A 591 -29.54 13.77 -62.61
CA ASN A 591 -29.43 14.09 -64.03
C ASN A 591 -28.71 12.99 -64.83
N THR A 592 -27.87 12.19 -64.17
CA THR A 592 -26.99 11.21 -64.81
C THR A 592 -27.14 9.79 -64.29
N ILE A 593 -27.53 9.63 -63.02
CA ILE A 593 -27.65 8.35 -62.33
C ILE A 593 -29.12 8.13 -61.97
N SER A 594 -29.65 6.93 -62.20
CA SER A 594 -31.00 6.56 -61.77
C SER A 594 -31.01 6.06 -60.34
N PHE A 595 -31.86 6.63 -59.49
CA PHE A 595 -32.02 6.25 -58.08
C PHE A 595 -33.43 5.67 -57.84
N PRO A 596 -33.64 4.36 -58.07
CA PRO A 596 -34.98 3.76 -58.04
C PRO A 596 -35.57 3.59 -56.63
N GLY A 597 -34.78 3.76 -55.57
CA GLY A 597 -35.21 3.66 -54.17
C GLY A 597 -35.32 5.02 -53.48
N CYS A 598 -36.20 5.13 -52.48
CA CYS A 598 -36.34 6.36 -51.67
C CYS A 598 -35.04 6.67 -50.93
N GLU A 599 -34.50 5.67 -50.23
CA GLU A 599 -33.24 5.77 -49.50
C GLU A 599 -32.03 5.54 -50.42
N VAL A 600 -31.05 6.44 -50.34
CA VAL A 600 -29.78 6.35 -51.06
C VAL A 600 -28.66 6.59 -50.05
N SER A 601 -27.68 5.71 -50.01
CA SER A 601 -26.44 5.90 -49.24
C SER A 601 -25.33 5.11 -49.92
N ALA A 602 -24.60 5.77 -50.80
CA ALA A 602 -23.53 5.12 -51.56
C ALA A 602 -22.45 6.12 -51.97
N TYR A 603 -21.20 5.64 -52.01
CA TYR A 603 -20.08 6.42 -52.48
C TYR A 603 -20.08 6.51 -54.01
N ALA A 604 -19.57 7.63 -54.51
CA ALA A 604 -19.32 7.86 -55.91
C ALA A 604 -17.95 8.50 -56.09
N ARG A 605 -17.26 8.16 -57.19
CA ARG A 605 -15.99 8.79 -57.56
C ARG A 605 -16.25 9.83 -58.64
N LEU A 606 -16.16 11.11 -58.29
CA LEU A 606 -16.24 12.23 -59.23
C LEU A 606 -14.89 12.38 -59.94
N ILE A 607 -14.93 12.51 -61.26
CA ILE A 607 -13.75 12.50 -62.12
C ILE A 607 -13.75 13.77 -62.98
N LEU A 608 -12.71 14.58 -62.82
CA LEU A 608 -12.42 15.71 -63.70
C LEU A 608 -11.28 15.33 -64.64
N ARG A 609 -11.52 15.38 -65.95
CA ARG A 609 -10.49 15.27 -66.98
C ARG A 609 -10.30 16.61 -67.65
N VAL A 610 -9.04 17.02 -67.77
CA VAL A 610 -8.65 18.26 -68.44
C VAL A 610 -7.75 17.92 -69.62
N THR A 611 -7.91 18.60 -70.74
CA THR A 611 -7.02 18.48 -71.90
C THR A 611 -6.56 19.86 -72.35
N ASP A 612 -5.29 20.04 -72.64
CA ASP A 612 -4.73 21.32 -73.10
C ASP A 612 -4.85 21.50 -74.63
N ALA A 613 -4.33 22.61 -75.16
CA ALA A 613 -4.38 22.93 -76.59
C ALA A 613 -3.59 21.94 -77.45
N ASN A 614 -2.57 21.31 -76.87
CA ASN A 614 -1.67 20.36 -77.53
C ASN A 614 -2.12 18.90 -77.36
N GLY A 615 -3.26 18.66 -76.70
CA GLY A 615 -3.85 17.33 -76.53
C GLY A 615 -3.33 16.56 -75.32
N PHE A 616 -2.50 17.17 -74.47
CA PHE A 616 -2.08 16.54 -73.21
C PHE A 616 -3.23 16.55 -72.22
N SER A 617 -3.42 15.43 -71.51
CA SER A 617 -4.54 15.28 -70.58
C SER A 617 -4.10 15.08 -69.15
N GLY A 618 -4.80 15.74 -68.23
CA GLY A 618 -4.73 15.55 -66.79
C GLY A 618 -6.04 14.99 -66.26
N GLN A 619 -5.99 14.32 -65.11
CA GLN A 619 -7.19 13.85 -64.42
C GLN A 619 -7.03 14.06 -62.92
N ARG A 620 -8.13 14.46 -62.26
CA ARG A 620 -8.26 14.43 -60.80
C ARG A 620 -9.54 13.70 -60.43
N THR A 621 -9.49 12.96 -59.34
CA THR A 621 -10.66 12.29 -58.79
C THR A 621 -10.82 12.63 -57.32
N ILE A 622 -12.07 12.71 -56.87
CA ILE A 622 -12.44 12.76 -55.45
C ILE A 622 -13.57 11.77 -55.21
N VAL A 623 -13.78 11.38 -53.96
CA VAL A 623 -14.90 10.54 -53.53
C VAL A 623 -15.95 11.42 -52.86
N ILE A 624 -17.21 11.26 -53.22
CA ILE A 624 -18.35 11.93 -52.57
C ILE A 624 -19.34 10.88 -52.06
N LEU A 625 -20.10 11.22 -51.03
CA LEU A 625 -21.21 10.40 -50.55
C LEU A 625 -22.52 10.95 -51.11
N ILE A 626 -23.20 10.15 -51.94
CA ILE A 626 -24.54 10.49 -52.40
C ILE A 626 -25.53 9.92 -51.39
N THR A 627 -26.30 10.80 -50.74
CA THR A 627 -27.23 10.37 -49.71
C THR A 627 -28.60 11.05 -49.78
N ARG A 628 -29.64 10.25 -49.62
CA ARG A 628 -31.03 10.68 -49.43
C ARG A 628 -31.61 9.83 -48.32
N ILE A 629 -31.96 10.48 -47.22
CA ILE A 629 -32.72 9.86 -46.14
C ILE A 629 -34.19 10.15 -46.41
N CYS A 630 -34.99 9.11 -46.41
CA CYS A 630 -36.42 9.18 -46.19
C CYS A 630 -36.65 8.89 -44.70
#